data_AF-A0A3B4YLH7-F1
#
_entry.id   AF-A0A3B4YLH7-F1
#
_cell.length_a   1.000
_cell.length_b   1.000
_cell.length_c   1.000
_cell.angle_alpha   90.00
_cell.angle_beta   90.00
_cell.angle_gamma   90.00
#
_symmetry.space_group_name_H-M   'P 1'
#
loop_
_entity.id
_entity.type
_entity.pdbx_description
1 polymer ?
#
loop_
_entity_poly.entity_id
_entity_poly.type
_entity_poly.pdbx_seq_one_letter_code
_entity_poly.pdbx_strand_id
1 'polypeptide(L)'
;IPLSDPRNGIQSCMPFFRSAPSCHAAVLPHQHREQLNAITSFVDASMVYGSSTGLASALRNRSSPLGSMALNSQHSDQELSYMPFLPRQQVHLDPCGPRNSTTSGASDRSTHWENTTSCFQADSRANEHLGMIALHTLFLREHNRLVSELHLLNPHWSPDVLYQEARKIMGAIHQILTWEHYLPRVLGDIAMSLLMPPYEGYNPEVDPSIANVFAAAAFRFAHVTVQPVVTRLGPGYTMNSQHPPLPLHHSLFASWRVVEEGIDPVLRGLLLSPAKLQTPGQMMVEELTERLFQAQGGMPLDLGALNLQRGRDHGLPYGSWRRFCGLSVPNSTTELAEILGNFTLAHKFQLLYGTPHNIDVWVGAISEPALDGGRVGPLLACLLARQFRALRDGDR
;
A
#
# COMPACT_ATOMS: atom_id res chain seq x y z
N ILE A 1 -21.66 -1.74 -15.42
CA ILE A 1 -20.61 -1.34 -16.40
C ILE A 1 -21.24 -0.33 -17.37
N PRO A 2 -20.61 0.82 -17.68
CA PRO A 2 -21.16 1.80 -18.64
C PRO A 2 -21.36 1.18 -20.04
N LEU A 3 -22.33 1.67 -20.81
CA LEU A 3 -22.66 1.10 -22.14
C LEU A 3 -21.49 1.18 -23.14
N SER A 4 -20.67 2.21 -23.03
CA SER A 4 -19.49 2.45 -23.88
C SER A 4 -18.23 1.72 -23.42
N ASP A 5 -18.28 1.04 -22.28
CA ASP A 5 -17.12 0.32 -21.74
C ASP A 5 -16.84 -0.93 -22.58
N PRO A 6 -15.57 -1.21 -22.97
CA PRO A 6 -15.22 -2.42 -23.72
C PRO A 6 -15.59 -3.74 -23.01
N ARG A 7 -15.76 -3.72 -21.69
CA ARG A 7 -16.20 -4.87 -20.88
C ARG A 7 -17.72 -5.07 -20.91
N ASN A 8 -18.48 -4.12 -21.46
CA ASN A 8 -19.92 -4.22 -21.60
C ASN A 8 -20.30 -5.45 -22.45
N GLY A 9 -21.33 -6.19 -22.03
CA GLY A 9 -21.74 -7.44 -22.68
C GLY A 9 -20.88 -8.66 -22.35
N ILE A 10 -19.64 -8.48 -21.88
CA ILE A 10 -18.80 -9.56 -21.33
C ILE A 10 -19.06 -9.71 -19.83
N GLN A 11 -19.26 -8.59 -19.12
CA GLN A 11 -19.43 -8.55 -17.67
C GLN A 11 -20.53 -7.55 -17.28
N SER A 12 -21.37 -7.92 -16.32
CA SER A 12 -22.43 -7.03 -15.81
C SER A 12 -21.93 -6.09 -14.70
N CYS A 13 -20.96 -6.53 -13.89
CA CYS A 13 -20.37 -5.76 -12.80
C CYS A 13 -18.93 -6.19 -12.50
N MET A 14 -18.18 -5.31 -11.81
CA MET A 14 -16.96 -5.68 -11.10
C MET A 14 -17.33 -6.02 -9.64
N PRO A 15 -16.90 -7.16 -9.08
CA PRO A 15 -17.17 -7.50 -7.68
C PRO A 15 -16.63 -6.43 -6.72
N PHE A 16 -17.44 -6.05 -5.73
CA PHE A 16 -17.05 -5.14 -4.67
C PHE A 16 -17.68 -5.58 -3.35
N PHE A 17 -16.86 -5.74 -2.32
CA PHE A 17 -17.30 -6.07 -0.97
C PHE A 17 -17.20 -4.83 -0.09
N ARG A 18 -18.31 -4.49 0.59
CA ARG A 18 -18.34 -3.40 1.58
C ARG A 18 -17.39 -3.71 2.73
N SER A 19 -16.71 -2.68 3.24
CA SER A 19 -15.81 -2.81 4.38
C SER A 19 -16.57 -3.28 5.62
N ALA A 20 -15.97 -4.12 6.45
CA ALA A 20 -16.60 -4.60 7.67
C ALA A 20 -16.99 -3.42 8.58
N PRO A 21 -18.23 -3.37 9.10
CA PRO A 21 -18.62 -2.34 10.05
C PRO A 21 -17.94 -2.58 11.40
N SER A 22 -17.64 -1.51 12.15
CA SER A 22 -17.26 -1.63 13.55
C SER A 22 -18.47 -2.06 14.37
N CYS A 23 -18.34 -3.15 15.14
CA CYS A 23 -19.40 -3.57 16.05
C CYS A 23 -19.39 -2.68 17.30
N HIS A 24 -20.54 -2.08 17.64
CA HIS A 24 -20.81 -1.62 19.00
C HIS A 24 -21.73 -2.63 19.67
N ALA A 25 -21.36 -3.08 20.88
CA ALA A 25 -22.09 -4.10 21.64
C ALA A 25 -23.52 -3.66 22.05
N ALA A 26 -23.86 -2.38 21.87
CA ALA A 26 -25.20 -1.86 22.03
C ALA A 26 -25.72 -1.40 20.67
N VAL A 27 -26.62 -2.17 20.07
CA VAL A 27 -27.39 -1.78 18.89
C VAL A 27 -28.36 -0.68 19.31
N LEU A 28 -27.87 0.57 19.38
CA LEU A 28 -28.73 1.74 19.41
C LEU A 28 -29.25 1.97 17.99
N PRO A 29 -30.56 2.10 17.76
CA PRO A 29 -31.17 2.10 16.43
C PRO A 29 -30.80 3.26 15.48
N HIS A 30 -29.82 4.12 15.80
CA HIS A 30 -29.49 5.33 15.04
C HIS A 30 -27.99 5.67 14.94
N GLN A 31 -27.08 4.70 15.03
CA GLN A 31 -25.64 4.99 14.83
C GLN A 31 -25.24 4.95 13.35
N HIS A 32 -24.40 5.91 12.94
CA HIS A 32 -23.75 5.90 11.64
C HIS A 32 -22.80 4.70 11.54
N ARG A 33 -22.69 4.10 10.34
CA ARG A 33 -21.80 2.96 10.10
C ARG A 33 -20.35 3.44 10.06
N GLU A 34 -19.57 3.06 11.06
CA GLU A 34 -18.12 3.20 11.07
C GLU A 34 -17.42 1.91 10.60
N GLN A 35 -16.18 2.03 10.10
CA GLN A 35 -15.39 0.90 9.60
C GLN A 35 -14.21 0.60 10.53
N LEU A 36 -13.74 -0.65 10.52
CA LEU A 36 -12.62 -1.08 11.36
C LEU A 36 -11.27 -0.80 10.70
N ASN A 37 -10.31 -0.33 11.51
CA ASN A 37 -8.89 -0.46 11.20
C ASN A 37 -8.35 -1.75 11.84
N ALA A 38 -7.86 -2.69 11.03
CA ALA A 38 -7.38 -3.99 11.49
C ALA A 38 -5.90 -4.00 11.92
N ILE A 39 -5.20 -2.87 11.75
CA ILE A 39 -3.78 -2.72 12.11
C ILE A 39 -3.59 -1.60 13.14
N THR A 40 -2.44 -1.58 13.80
CA THR A 40 -2.05 -0.46 14.67
C THR A 40 -2.00 0.83 13.85
N SER A 41 -2.37 1.96 14.44
CA SER A 41 -2.31 3.26 13.75
C SER A 41 -0.89 3.82 13.69
N PHE A 42 -0.09 3.52 14.71
CA PHE A 42 1.28 4.01 14.87
C PHE A 42 2.20 3.56 13.73
N VAL A 43 3.25 4.34 13.47
CA VAL A 43 4.35 3.93 12.59
C VAL A 43 5.34 3.11 13.42
N ASP A 44 4.98 1.85 13.66
CA ASP A 44 5.61 0.94 14.64
C ASP A 44 6.21 -0.34 13.98
N ALA A 45 6.34 -0.31 12.66
CA ALA A 45 6.73 -1.45 11.84
C ALA A 45 5.79 -2.68 11.95
N SER A 46 4.50 -2.49 12.28
CA SER A 46 3.50 -3.58 12.37
C SER A 46 3.28 -4.37 11.08
N MET A 47 3.67 -3.84 9.91
CA MET A 47 3.69 -4.60 8.66
C MET A 47 4.76 -5.71 8.64
N VAL A 48 5.79 -5.59 9.49
CA VAL A 48 6.82 -6.62 9.72
C VAL A 48 6.42 -7.55 10.87
N TYR A 49 5.88 -6.99 11.95
CA TYR A 49 5.65 -7.72 13.21
C TYR A 49 4.21 -8.20 13.43
N GLY A 50 3.27 -7.81 12.57
CA GLY A 50 1.85 -8.04 12.74
C GLY A 50 1.19 -7.08 13.74
N SER A 51 -0.14 -6.97 13.65
CA SER A 51 -0.96 -6.14 14.56
C SER A 51 -1.82 -6.95 15.53
N SER A 52 -1.60 -8.27 15.63
CA SER A 52 -2.27 -9.15 16.58
C SER A 52 -1.26 -10.05 17.28
N THR A 53 -1.56 -10.42 18.52
CA THR A 53 -0.70 -11.31 19.31
C THR A 53 -0.50 -12.67 18.64
N GLY A 54 -1.54 -13.20 17.99
CA GLY A 54 -1.48 -14.44 17.23
C GLY A 54 -0.53 -14.36 16.03
N LEU A 55 -0.66 -13.31 15.20
CA LEU A 55 0.21 -13.13 14.03
C LEU A 55 1.66 -12.83 14.45
N ALA A 56 1.86 -11.92 15.41
CA ALA A 56 3.19 -11.59 15.93
C ALA A 56 3.90 -12.83 16.49
N SER A 57 3.16 -13.68 17.19
CA SER A 57 3.66 -14.97 17.65
C SER A 57 4.07 -15.90 16.51
N ALA A 58 3.25 -15.99 15.45
CA ALA A 58 3.49 -16.88 14.31
C ALA A 58 4.68 -16.43 13.45
N LEU A 59 4.96 -15.13 13.41
CA LEU A 59 6.08 -14.55 12.66
C LEU A 59 7.43 -14.70 13.37
N ARG A 60 7.45 -15.12 14.64
CA ARG A 60 8.68 -15.32 15.43
C ARG A 60 9.18 -16.76 15.35
N ASN A 61 10.50 -16.92 15.27
CA ASN A 61 11.13 -18.22 15.46
C ASN A 61 11.25 -18.52 16.97
N ARG A 62 10.23 -19.15 17.55
CA ARG A 62 10.20 -19.48 18.98
C ARG A 62 11.26 -20.49 19.43
N SER A 63 11.83 -21.23 18.49
CA SER A 63 12.94 -22.16 18.76
C SER A 63 14.30 -21.49 18.69
N SER A 64 14.39 -20.23 18.23
CA SER A 64 15.64 -19.50 18.13
C SER A 64 16.11 -19.06 19.53
N PRO A 65 17.37 -19.36 19.91
CA PRO A 65 17.96 -18.84 21.14
C PRO A 65 18.25 -17.33 21.09
N LEU A 66 18.05 -16.69 19.92
CA LEU A 66 18.32 -15.26 19.72
C LEU A 66 17.05 -14.42 19.59
N GLY A 67 15.86 -15.04 19.49
CA GLY A 67 14.61 -14.30 19.34
C GLY A 67 14.33 -13.79 17.92
N SER A 68 14.97 -14.40 16.92
CA SER A 68 14.83 -14.06 15.50
C SER A 68 13.41 -14.23 14.95
N MET A 69 13.12 -13.58 13.83
CA MET A 69 11.92 -13.84 13.03
C MET A 69 11.99 -15.23 12.38
N ALA A 70 10.83 -15.83 12.13
CA ALA A 70 10.71 -17.08 11.39
C ALA A 70 11.21 -16.90 9.95
N LEU A 71 11.81 -17.96 9.40
CA LEU A 71 12.44 -17.95 8.09
C LEU A 71 11.79 -19.01 7.19
N ASN A 72 11.89 -18.81 5.88
CA ASN A 72 11.54 -19.84 4.93
C ASN A 72 12.46 -21.07 5.10
N SER A 73 11.87 -22.26 5.21
CA SER A 73 12.60 -23.52 5.34
C SER A 73 12.86 -24.23 4.01
N GLN A 74 12.26 -23.74 2.91
CA GLN A 74 12.27 -24.39 1.60
C GLN A 74 13.16 -23.67 0.59
N HIS A 75 13.24 -22.34 0.68
CA HIS A 75 13.96 -21.50 -0.29
C HIS A 75 14.80 -20.42 0.38
N SER A 76 15.87 -20.02 -0.31
CA SER A 76 16.78 -18.94 0.05
C SER A 76 17.28 -18.20 -1.19
N ASP A 77 17.69 -16.95 -1.01
CA ASP A 77 18.26 -16.05 -2.02
C ASP A 77 19.79 -15.99 -1.87
N GLN A 78 20.53 -16.87 -2.53
CA GLN A 78 22.00 -16.92 -2.37
C GLN A 78 22.42 -16.95 -0.89
N GLU A 79 21.85 -17.90 -0.13
CA GLU A 79 22.00 -18.07 1.33
C GLU A 79 21.28 -17.02 2.21
N LEU A 80 20.76 -15.93 1.63
CA LEU A 80 19.94 -14.97 2.37
C LEU A 80 18.51 -15.45 2.54
N SER A 81 17.94 -15.23 3.72
CA SER A 81 16.64 -15.79 4.08
C SER A 81 15.47 -15.05 3.42
N TYR A 82 14.40 -15.80 3.14
CA TYR A 82 13.07 -15.27 2.81
C TYR A 82 12.13 -15.30 4.01
N MET A 83 11.02 -14.57 3.91
CA MET A 83 9.87 -14.73 4.79
C MET A 83 9.34 -16.17 4.75
N PRO A 84 8.73 -16.68 5.84
CA PRO A 84 8.07 -17.98 5.81
C PRO A 84 6.86 -17.93 4.86
N PHE A 85 6.47 -19.07 4.28
CA PHE A 85 5.21 -19.15 3.53
C PHE A 85 4.01 -19.27 4.46
N LEU A 86 2.85 -18.80 3.99
CA LEU A 86 1.58 -19.11 4.62
C LEU A 86 1.38 -20.63 4.69
N PRO A 87 0.90 -21.16 5.82
CA PRO A 87 0.56 -22.58 5.91
C PRO A 87 -0.47 -22.95 4.84
N ARG A 88 -0.20 -24.02 4.09
CA ARG A 88 -1.13 -24.58 3.08
C ARG A 88 -2.31 -25.27 3.76
N GLN A 89 -3.19 -24.51 4.39
CA GLN A 89 -4.40 -25.05 5.02
C GLN A 89 -5.52 -25.25 3.98
N GLN A 90 -5.57 -24.44 2.91
CA GLN A 90 -6.47 -24.63 1.76
C GLN A 90 -5.85 -24.12 0.45
N VAL A 91 -5.67 -25.01 -0.54
CA VAL A 91 -5.06 -24.72 -1.85
C VAL A 91 -5.85 -23.67 -2.65
N HIS A 92 -7.15 -23.49 -2.38
CA HIS A 92 -8.04 -22.59 -3.13
C HIS A 92 -8.05 -21.12 -2.66
N LEU A 93 -7.32 -20.78 -1.58
CA LEU A 93 -7.32 -19.43 -1.00
C LEU A 93 -5.97 -18.72 -1.05
N ASP A 94 -4.92 -19.38 -1.56
CA ASP A 94 -3.59 -18.78 -1.72
C ASP A 94 -3.46 -18.21 -3.15
N PRO A 95 -3.54 -16.88 -3.35
CA PRO A 95 -3.42 -16.29 -4.68
C PRO A 95 -2.01 -16.48 -5.28
N CYS A 96 -0.99 -16.80 -4.47
CA CYS A 96 0.34 -17.10 -4.96
C CYS A 96 0.57 -18.60 -5.24
N GLY A 97 -0.36 -19.46 -4.83
CA GLY A 97 -0.20 -20.92 -4.92
C GLY A 97 -0.33 -21.48 -6.35
N PRO A 98 0.08 -22.74 -6.57
CA PRO A 98 -0.09 -23.41 -7.85
C PRO A 98 -1.57 -23.54 -8.19
N ARG A 99 -1.92 -23.22 -9.43
CA ARG A 99 -3.27 -23.38 -9.95
C ARG A 99 -3.35 -24.70 -10.68
N ASN A 100 -4.15 -25.64 -10.18
CA ASN A 100 -4.51 -26.83 -10.96
C ASN A 100 -5.32 -26.35 -12.17
N SER A 101 -4.79 -26.51 -13.39
CA SER A 101 -5.58 -26.33 -14.59
C SER A 101 -6.60 -27.47 -14.69
N THR A 102 -7.82 -27.25 -14.24
CA THR A 102 -8.94 -28.17 -14.50
C THR A 102 -9.49 -28.04 -15.92
N THR A 103 -8.77 -27.43 -16.85
CA THR A 103 -9.09 -27.50 -18.29
C THR A 103 -8.48 -28.77 -18.87
N SER A 104 -9.27 -29.85 -18.81
CA SER A 104 -9.12 -30.99 -19.70
C SER A 104 -9.24 -30.53 -21.15
N GLY A 105 -8.10 -30.35 -21.83
CA GLY A 105 -8.09 -30.07 -23.27
C GLY A 105 -6.79 -29.44 -23.74
N ALA A 106 -6.09 -30.18 -24.59
CA ALA A 106 -4.92 -29.80 -25.39
C ALA A 106 -3.57 -29.74 -24.64
N SER A 107 -2.76 -30.74 -25.00
CA SER A 107 -1.32 -30.82 -24.87
C SER A 107 -0.62 -29.52 -25.26
N ASP A 108 -0.10 -28.80 -24.27
CA ASP A 108 1.12 -28.04 -24.45
C ASP A 108 2.09 -28.45 -23.34
N ARG A 109 3.00 -29.36 -23.68
CA ARG A 109 4.13 -29.73 -22.84
C ARG A 109 5.21 -28.64 -22.94
N SER A 110 4.84 -27.40 -22.65
CA SER A 110 5.83 -26.42 -22.23
C SER A 110 6.19 -26.76 -20.78
N THR A 111 7.48 -26.71 -20.47
CA THR A 111 8.06 -26.95 -19.15
C THR A 111 7.67 -25.85 -18.17
N HIS A 112 6.38 -25.64 -17.92
CA HIS A 112 5.91 -24.79 -16.85
C HIS A 112 6.09 -25.54 -15.54
N TRP A 113 7.22 -25.25 -14.89
CA TRP A 113 7.51 -25.64 -13.52
C TRP A 113 6.24 -25.51 -12.68
N GLU A 114 5.81 -26.64 -12.11
CA GLU A 114 4.74 -26.67 -11.13
C GLU A 114 5.07 -25.63 -10.08
N ASN A 115 4.25 -24.58 -9.98
CA ASN A 115 4.55 -23.41 -9.17
C ASN A 115 4.37 -23.77 -7.68
N THR A 116 5.33 -24.49 -7.10
CA THR A 116 5.25 -25.03 -5.73
C THR A 116 5.38 -23.98 -4.65
N THR A 117 5.33 -22.69 -5.00
CA THR A 117 5.39 -21.58 -4.05
C THR A 117 4.04 -21.31 -3.39
N SER A 118 4.06 -20.44 -2.38
CA SER A 118 2.90 -19.96 -1.65
C SER A 118 3.10 -18.47 -1.35
N CYS A 119 2.06 -17.77 -0.91
CA CYS A 119 2.24 -16.39 -0.47
C CYS A 119 3.10 -16.37 0.79
N PHE A 120 3.99 -15.38 0.92
CA PHE A 120 4.76 -15.14 2.12
C PHE A 120 3.86 -14.68 3.28
N GLN A 121 4.14 -15.13 4.49
CA GLN A 121 3.45 -14.75 5.71
C GLN A 121 4.06 -13.48 6.30
N ALA A 122 3.29 -12.39 6.29
CA ALA A 122 3.62 -11.06 6.84
C ALA A 122 2.30 -10.27 7.05
N ASP A 123 2.28 -8.95 6.80
CA ASP A 123 1.02 -8.23 6.52
C ASP A 123 0.25 -8.92 5.39
N SER A 124 -1.08 -8.91 5.45
CA SER A 124 -1.94 -9.64 4.51
C SER A 124 -1.78 -9.21 3.05
N ARG A 125 -1.19 -8.04 2.80
CA ARG A 125 -0.95 -7.49 1.46
C ARG A 125 0.50 -7.54 1.01
N ALA A 126 1.42 -8.11 1.81
CA ALA A 126 2.85 -8.16 1.49
C ALA A 126 3.16 -8.77 0.12
N ASN A 127 2.27 -9.65 -0.38
CA ASN A 127 2.41 -10.34 -1.66
C ASN A 127 1.75 -9.63 -2.84
N GLU A 128 1.09 -8.49 -2.65
CA GLU A 128 0.29 -7.88 -3.72
C GLU A 128 1.14 -7.36 -4.88
N HIS A 129 2.41 -6.99 -4.67
CA HIS A 129 3.36 -6.59 -5.72
C HIS A 129 4.81 -6.99 -5.36
N LEU A 130 5.65 -7.33 -6.34
CA LEU A 130 7.04 -7.78 -6.13
C LEU A 130 7.89 -6.82 -5.28
N GLY A 131 7.74 -5.51 -5.50
CA GLY A 131 8.44 -4.50 -4.71
C GLY A 131 8.07 -4.53 -3.23
N MET A 132 6.83 -4.90 -2.89
CA MET A 132 6.43 -5.09 -1.49
C MET A 132 7.04 -6.34 -0.90
N ILE A 133 7.04 -7.46 -1.62
CA ILE A 133 7.70 -8.69 -1.16
C ILE A 133 9.19 -8.44 -0.91
N ALA A 134 9.85 -7.70 -1.81
CA ALA A 134 11.26 -7.33 -1.68
C ALA A 134 11.53 -6.48 -0.42
N LEU A 135 10.73 -5.43 -0.18
CA LEU A 135 10.89 -4.58 1.00
C LEU A 135 10.57 -5.30 2.32
N HIS A 136 9.49 -6.10 2.36
CA HIS A 136 9.18 -6.92 3.53
C HIS A 136 10.30 -7.93 3.83
N THR A 137 10.88 -8.56 2.81
CA THR A 137 12.04 -9.45 2.95
C THR A 137 13.25 -8.68 3.49
N LEU A 138 13.53 -7.49 2.95
CA LEU A 138 14.63 -6.63 3.41
C LEU A 138 14.50 -6.28 4.90
N PHE A 139 13.30 -5.88 5.35
CA PHE A 139 13.06 -5.53 6.76
C PHE A 139 13.14 -6.73 7.70
N LEU A 140 12.72 -7.92 7.25
CA LEU A 140 12.93 -9.15 8.00
C LEU A 140 14.43 -9.48 8.15
N ARG A 141 15.20 -9.33 7.06
CA ARG A 141 16.66 -9.54 7.09
C ARG A 141 17.34 -8.55 8.05
N GLU A 142 16.93 -7.27 8.01
CA GLU A 142 17.47 -6.25 8.90
C GLU A 142 17.14 -6.53 10.38
N HIS A 143 15.92 -6.97 10.70
CA HIS A 143 15.59 -7.37 12.07
C HIS A 143 16.53 -8.49 12.57
N ASN A 144 16.73 -9.55 11.79
CA ASN A 144 17.59 -10.67 12.21
C ASN A 144 19.07 -10.27 12.29
N ARG A 145 19.52 -9.33 11.44
CA ARG A 145 20.85 -8.72 11.54
C ARG A 145 21.00 -7.96 12.86
N LEU A 146 20.03 -7.10 13.20
CA LEU A 146 20.01 -6.34 14.46
C LEU A 146 20.00 -7.26 15.68
N VAL A 147 19.19 -8.31 15.69
CA VAL A 147 19.17 -9.32 16.75
C VAL A 147 20.56 -9.94 16.97
N SER A 148 21.25 -10.27 15.88
CA SER A 148 22.58 -10.89 15.93
C SER A 148 23.62 -9.92 16.51
N GLU A 149 23.63 -8.67 16.04
CA GLU A 149 24.52 -7.62 16.56
C GLU A 149 24.24 -7.29 18.03
N LEU A 150 22.97 -7.17 18.42
CA LEU A 150 22.58 -6.92 19.81
C LEU A 150 22.99 -8.05 20.74
N HIS A 151 22.95 -9.30 20.27
CA HIS A 151 23.42 -10.45 21.05
C HIS A 151 24.95 -10.43 21.23
N LEU A 152 25.71 -10.06 20.20
CA LEU A 152 27.16 -9.90 20.31
C LEU A 152 27.55 -8.84 21.35
N LEU A 153 26.80 -7.73 21.39
CA LEU A 153 26.99 -6.66 22.38
C LEU A 153 26.47 -7.04 23.78
N ASN A 154 25.37 -7.79 23.85
CA ASN A 154 24.70 -8.16 25.09
C ASN A 154 24.42 -9.67 25.15
N PRO A 155 25.44 -10.53 25.36
CA PRO A 155 25.26 -11.99 25.37
C PRO A 155 24.33 -12.50 26.48
N HIS A 156 24.09 -11.68 27.50
CA HIS A 156 23.24 -11.97 28.66
C HIS A 156 21.75 -11.67 28.42
N TRP A 157 21.39 -11.01 27.31
CA TRP A 157 20.00 -10.72 26.99
C TRP A 157 19.24 -11.97 26.57
N SER A 158 17.99 -12.06 27.02
CA SER A 158 17.10 -13.15 26.62
C SER A 158 16.63 -12.97 25.15
N PRO A 159 16.16 -14.05 24.50
CA PRO A 159 15.56 -13.98 23.17
C PRO A 159 14.44 -12.93 23.06
N ASP A 160 13.62 -12.79 24.11
CA ASP A 160 12.53 -11.82 24.13
C ASP A 160 13.05 -10.37 24.18
N VAL A 161 14.10 -10.10 24.95
CA VAL A 161 14.71 -8.76 25.01
C VAL A 161 15.33 -8.42 23.66
N LEU A 162 16.10 -9.35 23.06
CA LEU A 162 16.71 -9.15 21.73
C LEU A 162 15.66 -8.84 20.66
N TYR A 163 14.56 -9.60 20.63
CA TYR A 163 13.44 -9.38 19.72
C TYR A 163 12.81 -7.99 19.90
N GLN A 164 12.51 -7.58 21.14
CA GLN A 164 11.84 -6.30 21.40
C GLN A 164 12.75 -5.12 21.11
N GLU A 165 14.06 -5.19 21.42
CA GLU A 165 15.01 -4.12 21.12
C GLU A 165 15.24 -3.98 19.62
N ALA A 166 15.41 -5.09 18.88
CA ALA A 166 15.49 -5.04 17.42
C ALA A 166 14.19 -4.50 16.79
N ARG A 167 13.02 -4.89 17.32
CA ARG A 167 11.71 -4.37 16.91
C ARG A 167 11.61 -2.86 17.15
N LYS A 168 12.05 -2.38 18.31
CA LYS A 168 12.05 -0.95 18.67
C LYS A 168 12.93 -0.14 17.73
N ILE A 169 14.14 -0.61 17.43
CA ILE A 169 15.05 0.03 16.45
C ILE A 169 14.41 0.07 15.06
N MET A 170 13.80 -1.03 14.61
CA MET A 170 13.11 -1.07 13.32
C MET A 170 11.93 -0.10 13.26
N GLY A 171 11.16 0.05 14.34
CA GLY A 171 10.13 1.07 14.46
C GLY A 171 10.70 2.48 14.28
N ALA A 172 11.78 2.80 14.99
CA ALA A 172 12.46 4.09 14.87
C ALA A 172 13.00 4.35 13.45
N ILE A 173 13.57 3.35 12.78
CA ILE A 173 14.00 3.47 11.37
C ILE A 173 12.82 3.86 10.47
N HIS A 174 11.67 3.20 10.63
CA HIS A 174 10.48 3.53 9.85
C HIS A 174 9.97 4.94 10.14
N GLN A 175 10.01 5.39 11.39
CA GLN A 175 9.66 6.76 11.75
C GLN A 175 10.63 7.76 11.11
N ILE A 176 11.94 7.58 11.23
CA ILE A 176 12.94 8.47 10.61
C ILE A 176 12.74 8.55 9.09
N LEU A 177 12.63 7.41 8.40
CA LEU A 177 12.37 7.36 6.96
C LEU A 177 11.06 8.08 6.59
N THR A 178 10.02 7.94 7.39
CA THR A 178 8.72 8.56 7.12
C THR A 178 8.78 10.08 7.29
N TRP A 179 9.20 10.58 8.45
CA TRP A 179 9.13 12.01 8.76
C TRP A 179 10.26 12.83 8.17
N GLU A 180 11.48 12.30 8.08
CA GLU A 180 12.64 13.06 7.58
C GLU A 180 12.85 12.92 6.08
N HIS A 181 12.48 11.78 5.49
CA HIS A 181 12.75 11.51 4.09
C HIS A 181 11.49 11.51 3.21
N TYR A 182 10.44 10.80 3.61
CA TYR A 182 9.27 10.63 2.76
C TYR A 182 8.35 11.87 2.76
N LEU A 183 7.90 12.33 3.93
CA LEU A 183 6.92 13.43 4.03
C LEU A 183 7.38 14.74 3.38
N PRO A 184 8.64 15.21 3.55
CA PRO A 184 9.09 16.42 2.88
C PRO A 184 9.00 16.32 1.34
N ARG A 185 9.25 15.14 0.77
CA ARG A 185 9.17 14.90 -0.69
C ARG A 185 7.74 14.81 -1.20
N VAL A 186 6.80 14.40 -0.34
CA VAL A 186 5.37 14.34 -0.69
C VAL A 186 4.72 15.71 -0.57
N LEU A 187 4.97 16.42 0.53
CA LEU A 187 4.32 17.69 0.84
C LEU A 187 4.99 18.88 0.13
N GLY A 188 6.31 18.83 -0.07
CA GLY A 188 7.13 19.98 -0.46
C GLY A 188 7.57 20.78 0.77
N ASP A 189 8.71 21.45 0.69
CA ASP A 189 9.37 22.08 1.85
C ASP A 189 8.50 23.15 2.54
N ILE A 190 7.79 23.96 1.74
CA ILE A 190 6.90 25.01 2.25
C ILE A 190 5.75 24.39 3.04
N ALA A 191 5.04 23.43 2.45
CA ALA A 191 3.91 22.78 3.12
C ALA A 191 4.37 21.94 4.33
N MET A 192 5.52 21.30 4.23
CA MET A 192 6.13 20.56 5.35
C MET A 192 6.37 21.51 6.54
N SER A 193 7.05 22.64 6.32
CA SER A 193 7.33 23.60 7.41
C SER A 193 6.08 24.21 8.03
N LEU A 194 5.03 24.46 7.24
CA LEU A 194 3.79 25.06 7.72
C LEU A 194 2.86 24.07 8.42
N LEU A 195 2.76 22.83 7.92
CA LEU A 195 1.78 21.85 8.38
C LEU A 195 2.35 20.85 9.39
N MET A 196 3.68 20.64 9.38
CA MET A 196 4.41 19.72 10.25
C MET A 196 5.44 20.50 11.09
N PRO A 197 5.01 21.24 12.14
CA PRO A 197 5.94 21.95 13.00
C PRO A 197 6.93 20.99 13.68
N PRO A 198 8.07 21.51 14.19
CA PRO A 198 9.02 20.72 14.97
C PRO A 198 8.33 19.95 16.10
N TYR A 199 8.85 18.77 16.43
CA TYR A 199 8.28 17.95 17.49
C TYR A 199 8.58 18.56 18.86
N GLU A 200 7.54 18.76 19.68
CA GLU A 200 7.63 19.38 21.01
C GLU A 200 7.50 18.37 22.16
N GLY A 201 7.33 17.08 21.83
CA GLY A 201 7.12 16.01 22.80
C GLY A 201 5.74 15.35 22.69
N TYR A 202 5.58 14.23 23.38
CA TYR A 202 4.35 13.46 23.40
C TYR A 202 3.23 14.26 24.07
N ASN A 203 2.06 14.28 23.44
CA ASN A 203 0.85 14.88 23.95
C ASN A 203 -0.26 13.82 24.08
N PRO A 204 -0.67 13.43 25.30
CA PRO A 204 -1.70 12.42 25.51
C PRO A 204 -3.11 12.84 25.05
N GLU A 205 -3.34 14.13 24.80
CA GLU A 205 -4.63 14.65 24.33
C GLU A 205 -4.78 14.55 22.79
N VAL A 206 -3.73 14.16 22.07
CA VAL A 206 -3.77 13.95 20.62
C VAL A 206 -4.31 12.55 20.33
N ASP A 207 -5.36 12.45 19.50
CA ASP A 207 -5.88 11.17 19.01
C ASP A 207 -5.02 10.64 17.85
N PRO A 208 -4.26 9.53 18.05
CA PRO A 208 -3.40 8.96 17.01
C PRO A 208 -4.15 7.94 16.14
N SER A 209 -5.47 7.87 16.19
CA SER A 209 -6.24 6.97 15.32
C SER A 209 -6.12 7.36 13.84
N ILE A 210 -6.23 6.37 12.95
CA ILE A 210 -6.26 6.64 11.51
C ILE A 210 -7.64 7.15 11.14
N ALA A 211 -7.70 8.38 10.62
CA ALA A 211 -8.92 8.96 10.10
C ALA A 211 -9.44 8.16 8.90
N ASN A 212 -10.75 7.98 8.83
CA ASN A 212 -11.40 7.22 7.76
C ASN A 212 -11.03 7.76 6.36
N VAL A 213 -11.04 9.08 6.18
CA VAL A 213 -10.62 9.73 4.93
C VAL A 213 -9.17 9.48 4.57
N PHE A 214 -8.27 9.34 5.56
CA PHE A 214 -6.86 9.06 5.30
C PHE A 214 -6.72 7.69 4.65
N ALA A 215 -7.31 6.65 5.25
CA ALA A 215 -7.20 5.27 4.80
C ALA A 215 -8.01 4.97 3.51
N ALA A 216 -9.23 5.50 3.41
CA ALA A 216 -10.13 5.20 2.30
C ALA A 216 -9.89 6.09 1.07
N ALA A 217 -9.22 7.24 1.22
CA ALA A 217 -8.98 8.18 0.13
C ALA A 217 -7.59 8.82 0.13
N ALA A 218 -7.24 9.66 1.11
CA ALA A 218 -6.11 10.57 0.98
C ALA A 218 -4.77 9.87 0.71
N PHE A 219 -4.44 8.82 1.48
CA PHE A 219 -3.17 8.11 1.32
C PHE A 219 -3.12 7.20 0.08
N ARG A 220 -4.26 7.04 -0.62
CA ARG A 220 -4.34 6.35 -1.92
C ARG A 220 -3.94 7.24 -3.09
N PHE A 221 -3.45 8.46 -2.86
CA PHE A 221 -2.85 9.27 -3.92
C PHE A 221 -1.66 8.55 -4.58
N ALA A 222 -0.96 7.68 -3.85
CA ALA A 222 0.16 6.92 -4.40
C ALA A 222 -0.24 6.02 -5.59
N HIS A 223 -1.52 5.70 -5.78
CA HIS A 223 -1.95 4.93 -6.97
C HIS A 223 -1.71 5.66 -8.30
N VAL A 224 -1.67 7.00 -8.31
CA VAL A 224 -1.34 7.77 -9.53
C VAL A 224 0.17 7.89 -9.79
N THR A 225 1.01 7.39 -8.87
CA THR A 225 2.47 7.39 -9.00
C THR A 225 3.06 6.04 -9.40
N VAL A 226 2.20 5.04 -9.63
CA VAL A 226 2.61 3.68 -10.01
C VAL A 226 2.95 3.61 -11.50
N GLN A 227 4.09 2.99 -11.82
CA GLN A 227 4.52 2.71 -13.18
C GLN A 227 3.79 1.47 -13.74
N PRO A 228 3.56 1.39 -15.07
CA PRO A 228 2.94 0.22 -15.68
C PRO A 228 3.88 -1.00 -15.74
N VAL A 229 5.16 -0.82 -15.37
CA VAL A 229 6.19 -1.83 -15.50
C VAL A 229 7.06 -1.84 -14.24
N VAL A 230 7.36 -3.04 -13.75
CA VAL A 230 8.33 -3.30 -12.71
C VAL A 230 9.70 -3.48 -13.37
N THR A 231 10.56 -2.49 -13.25
CA THR A 231 11.94 -2.57 -13.71
C THR A 231 12.73 -3.52 -12.82
N ARG A 232 13.48 -4.43 -13.44
CA ARG A 232 14.38 -5.37 -12.76
C ARG A 232 15.76 -5.21 -13.37
N LEU A 233 16.76 -4.89 -12.55
CA LEU A 233 18.12 -4.58 -13.02
C LEU A 233 19.14 -5.61 -12.52
N GLY A 234 20.02 -6.05 -13.40
CA GLY A 234 21.13 -6.94 -13.06
C GLY A 234 22.23 -6.25 -12.25
N PRO A 235 23.30 -6.99 -11.91
CA PRO A 235 24.50 -6.39 -11.33
C PRO A 235 25.03 -5.25 -12.21
N GLY A 236 25.51 -4.16 -11.58
CA GLY A 236 25.94 -2.97 -12.29
C GLY A 236 24.80 -2.07 -12.82
N TYR A 237 23.55 -2.30 -12.38
CA TYR A 237 22.38 -1.50 -12.75
C TYR A 237 22.06 -1.52 -14.26
N THR A 238 22.38 -2.63 -14.93
CA THR A 238 22.09 -2.81 -16.35
C THR A 238 20.84 -3.66 -16.56
N MET A 239 20.27 -3.58 -17.76
CA MET A 239 19.15 -4.41 -18.16
C MET A 239 19.57 -5.89 -18.13
N ASN A 240 18.83 -6.70 -17.37
CA ASN A 240 19.08 -8.14 -17.32
C ASN A 240 18.24 -8.85 -18.37
N SER A 241 18.87 -9.53 -19.32
CA SER A 241 18.17 -10.31 -20.36
C SER A 241 17.37 -11.49 -19.78
N GLN A 242 17.78 -12.03 -18.63
CA GLN A 242 17.05 -13.10 -17.92
C GLN A 242 15.82 -12.56 -17.17
N HIS A 243 15.85 -11.30 -16.73
CA HIS A 243 14.78 -10.66 -15.97
C HIS A 243 14.44 -9.29 -16.58
N PRO A 244 13.79 -9.26 -17.77
CA PRO A 244 13.43 -8.01 -18.45
C PRO A 244 12.40 -7.20 -17.63
N PRO A 245 12.07 -5.95 -18.00
CA PRO A 245 11.00 -5.21 -17.34
C PRO A 245 9.68 -5.99 -17.42
N LEU A 246 8.94 -6.05 -16.32
CA LEU A 246 7.75 -6.87 -16.16
C LEU A 246 6.49 -5.99 -16.15
N PRO A 247 5.49 -6.22 -17.01
CA PRO A 247 4.19 -5.56 -16.86
C PRO A 247 3.63 -5.74 -15.45
N LEU A 248 3.13 -4.66 -14.85
CA LEU A 248 2.75 -4.63 -13.44
C LEU A 248 1.76 -5.74 -13.08
N HIS A 249 0.75 -6.03 -13.91
CA HIS A 249 -0.23 -7.08 -13.60
C HIS A 249 0.39 -8.49 -13.46
N HIS A 250 1.54 -8.76 -14.09
CA HIS A 250 2.28 -10.03 -13.94
C HIS A 250 3.17 -10.11 -12.71
N SER A 251 3.31 -9.01 -11.97
CA SER A 251 4.04 -8.93 -10.71
C SER A 251 3.14 -9.18 -9.50
N LEU A 252 1.81 -9.14 -9.68
CA LEU A 252 0.85 -9.22 -8.58
C LEU A 252 0.69 -10.65 -8.07
N PHE A 253 0.87 -10.88 -6.77
CA PHE A 253 0.86 -12.20 -6.13
C PHE A 253 1.81 -13.22 -6.78
N ALA A 254 2.91 -12.73 -7.37
CA ALA A 254 3.89 -13.55 -8.07
C ALA A 254 5.09 -13.89 -7.16
N SER A 255 4.85 -14.44 -5.97
CA SER A 255 5.92 -14.76 -5.00
C SER A 255 6.99 -15.69 -5.58
N TRP A 256 6.60 -16.56 -6.52
CA TRP A 256 7.51 -17.42 -7.28
C TRP A 256 8.65 -16.68 -7.99
N ARG A 257 8.39 -15.47 -8.51
CA ARG A 257 9.43 -14.66 -9.14
C ARG A 257 10.48 -14.23 -8.14
N VAL A 258 10.08 -13.92 -6.90
CA VAL A 258 11.06 -13.59 -5.85
C VAL A 258 11.87 -14.83 -5.50
N VAL A 259 11.24 -16.00 -5.40
CA VAL A 259 11.96 -17.26 -5.12
C VAL A 259 13.00 -17.59 -6.19
N GLU A 260 12.66 -17.40 -7.47
CA GLU A 260 13.53 -17.72 -8.60
C GLU A 260 14.57 -16.63 -8.92
N GLU A 261 14.18 -15.36 -8.81
CA GLU A 261 14.96 -14.22 -9.31
C GLU A 261 15.68 -13.44 -8.19
N GLY A 262 15.36 -13.71 -6.92
CA GLY A 262 15.83 -12.94 -5.77
C GLY A 262 15.14 -11.59 -5.60
N ILE A 263 15.49 -10.85 -4.55
CA ILE A 263 14.95 -9.49 -4.32
C ILE A 263 15.82 -8.39 -4.95
N ASP A 264 17.09 -8.68 -5.16
CA ASP A 264 18.10 -7.73 -5.64
C ASP A 264 17.73 -7.02 -6.94
N PRO A 265 17.27 -7.71 -8.00
CA PRO A 265 16.92 -7.05 -9.24
C PRO A 265 15.78 -6.05 -9.08
N VAL A 266 14.80 -6.36 -8.23
CA VAL A 266 13.66 -5.50 -7.92
C VAL A 266 14.11 -4.28 -7.12
N LEU A 267 14.95 -4.46 -6.09
CA LEU A 267 15.48 -3.36 -5.29
C LEU A 267 16.32 -2.38 -6.15
N ARG A 268 17.17 -2.87 -7.04
CA ARG A 268 17.91 -2.01 -7.98
C ARG A 268 16.97 -1.23 -8.91
N GLY A 269 15.89 -1.87 -9.36
CA GLY A 269 14.83 -1.21 -10.13
C GLY A 269 14.15 -0.09 -9.34
N LEU A 270 13.77 -0.33 -8.09
CA LEU A 270 13.17 0.68 -7.22
C LEU A 270 14.08 1.89 -6.97
N LEU A 271 15.40 1.68 -6.94
CA LEU A 271 16.37 2.76 -6.73
C LEU A 271 16.52 3.68 -7.94
N LEU A 272 16.47 3.14 -9.17
CA LEU A 272 16.78 3.92 -10.39
C LEU A 272 15.57 4.23 -11.27
N SER A 273 14.43 3.56 -11.06
CA SER A 273 13.22 3.86 -11.83
C SER A 273 12.47 5.05 -11.22
N PRO A 274 12.23 6.12 -11.98
CA PRO A 274 11.43 7.23 -11.46
C PRO A 274 9.99 6.79 -11.23
N ALA A 275 9.38 7.29 -10.16
CA ALA A 275 7.94 7.18 -9.96
C ALA A 275 7.20 7.89 -11.11
N LYS A 276 6.01 7.39 -11.44
CA LYS A 276 5.16 8.06 -12.44
C LYS A 276 4.73 9.43 -11.91
N LEU A 277 4.83 10.46 -12.75
CA LEU A 277 4.26 11.77 -12.43
C LEU A 277 2.75 11.75 -12.68
N GLN A 278 1.96 12.27 -11.73
CA GLN A 278 0.54 12.53 -11.94
C GLN A 278 0.37 13.79 -12.81
N THR A 279 -0.47 13.70 -13.84
CA THR A 279 -0.89 14.86 -14.62
C THR A 279 -2.40 14.81 -14.87
N PRO A 280 -3.07 15.95 -15.08
CA PRO A 280 -4.52 15.99 -15.37
C PRO A 280 -4.94 15.14 -16.58
N GLY A 281 -4.04 14.93 -17.54
CA GLY A 281 -4.28 14.10 -18.73
C GLY A 281 -3.91 12.62 -18.54
N GLN A 282 -3.14 12.27 -17.52
CA GLN A 282 -2.61 10.92 -17.29
C GLN A 282 -2.60 10.61 -15.79
N MET A 283 -3.77 10.18 -15.28
CA MET A 283 -3.95 9.89 -13.86
C MET A 283 -3.39 8.52 -13.48
N MET A 284 -4.07 7.45 -13.86
CA MET A 284 -3.68 6.07 -13.57
C MET A 284 -3.28 5.34 -14.85
N VAL A 285 -2.43 4.32 -14.69
CA VAL A 285 -2.02 3.43 -15.79
C VAL A 285 -3.06 2.33 -16.01
N GLU A 286 -3.20 1.88 -17.26
CA GLU A 286 -4.13 0.80 -17.63
C GLU A 286 -3.87 -0.51 -16.89
N GLU A 287 -2.61 -0.73 -16.47
CA GLU A 287 -2.25 -1.88 -15.64
C GLU A 287 -3.00 -1.93 -14.31
N LEU A 288 -3.49 -0.79 -13.80
CA LEU A 288 -4.29 -0.69 -12.59
C LEU A 288 -5.79 -0.47 -12.85
N THR A 289 -6.19 0.07 -14.01
CA THR A 289 -7.60 0.34 -14.33
C THR A 289 -8.26 -0.75 -15.18
N GLU A 290 -7.48 -1.49 -15.96
CA GLU A 290 -7.98 -2.52 -16.89
C GLU A 290 -7.47 -3.93 -16.59
N ARG A 291 -6.37 -4.06 -15.86
CA ARG A 291 -5.67 -5.35 -15.67
C ARG A 291 -5.40 -5.74 -14.22
N LEU A 292 -5.99 -5.03 -13.25
CA LEU A 292 -5.76 -5.32 -11.83
C LEU A 292 -6.16 -6.78 -11.52
N PHE A 293 -5.21 -7.55 -11.03
CA PHE A 293 -5.33 -8.99 -10.73
C PHE A 293 -5.73 -9.90 -11.91
N GLN A 294 -5.60 -9.44 -13.15
CA GLN A 294 -5.89 -10.24 -14.34
C GLN A 294 -5.02 -11.51 -14.44
N ALA A 295 -3.72 -11.41 -14.14
CA ALA A 295 -2.81 -12.56 -14.13
C ALA A 295 -3.23 -13.63 -13.09
N GLN A 296 -4.06 -13.23 -12.13
CA GLN A 296 -4.68 -14.13 -11.17
C GLN A 296 -5.95 -14.79 -11.70
N GLY A 297 -6.18 -14.85 -13.01
CA GLY A 297 -7.22 -15.66 -13.67
C GLY A 297 -8.66 -15.32 -13.27
N GLY A 298 -8.83 -14.30 -12.44
CA GLY A 298 -10.09 -13.68 -12.11
C GLY A 298 -10.41 -12.57 -13.10
N MET A 299 -11.58 -11.99 -12.89
CA MET A 299 -12.03 -10.81 -13.63
C MET A 299 -11.05 -9.64 -13.42
N PRO A 300 -10.54 -9.00 -14.49
CA PRO A 300 -9.75 -7.80 -14.34
C PRO A 300 -10.55 -6.71 -13.65
N LEU A 301 -9.94 -6.07 -12.65
CA LEU A 301 -10.57 -5.00 -11.88
C LEU A 301 -10.00 -3.62 -12.27
N ASP A 302 -10.72 -2.58 -11.85
CA ASP A 302 -10.31 -1.19 -11.98
C ASP A 302 -10.07 -0.57 -10.59
N LEU A 303 -8.80 -0.35 -10.24
CA LEU A 303 -8.43 0.22 -8.95
C LEU A 303 -8.97 1.65 -8.76
N GLY A 304 -9.07 2.44 -9.84
CA GLY A 304 -9.66 3.77 -9.82
C GLY A 304 -11.14 3.70 -9.44
N ALA A 305 -11.90 2.86 -10.14
CA ALA A 305 -13.31 2.62 -9.82
C ALA A 305 -13.51 2.06 -8.39
N LEU A 306 -12.63 1.16 -7.94
CA LEU A 306 -12.65 0.62 -6.58
C LEU A 306 -12.39 1.71 -5.52
N ASN A 307 -11.50 2.69 -5.79
CA ASN A 307 -11.27 3.82 -4.88
C ASN A 307 -12.49 4.72 -4.78
N LEU A 308 -13.13 5.04 -5.91
CA LEU A 308 -14.38 5.81 -5.93
C LEU A 308 -15.48 5.09 -5.13
N GLN A 309 -15.69 3.81 -5.42
CA GLN A 309 -16.73 3.02 -4.75
C GLN A 309 -16.43 2.84 -3.25
N ARG A 310 -15.16 2.74 -2.86
CA ARG A 310 -14.75 2.70 -1.44
C ARG A 310 -15.01 4.02 -0.73
N GLY A 311 -14.76 5.16 -1.38
CA GLY A 311 -15.11 6.48 -0.85
C GLY A 311 -16.60 6.61 -0.55
N ARG A 312 -17.46 6.07 -1.43
CA ARG A 312 -18.92 6.02 -1.24
C ARG A 312 -19.34 5.06 -0.14
N ASP A 313 -18.73 3.86 -0.08
CA ASP A 313 -18.98 2.88 0.99
C ASP A 313 -18.68 3.45 2.39
N HIS A 314 -17.70 4.36 2.47
CA HIS A 314 -17.26 5.03 3.70
C HIS A 314 -17.87 6.44 3.89
N GLY A 315 -18.74 6.91 2.97
CA GLY A 315 -19.46 8.18 3.12
C GLY A 315 -18.59 9.44 3.06
N LEU A 316 -17.65 9.54 2.10
CA LEU A 316 -16.62 10.59 2.07
C LEU A 316 -16.77 11.61 0.92
N PRO A 317 -17.48 12.75 1.11
CA PRO A 317 -17.66 13.77 0.09
C PRO A 317 -16.48 14.78 -0.01
N TYR A 318 -16.05 15.14 -1.22
CA TYR A 318 -14.91 16.04 -1.48
C TYR A 318 -15.04 17.42 -0.82
N GLY A 319 -16.17 18.10 -1.02
CA GLY A 319 -16.37 19.48 -0.55
C GLY A 319 -16.31 19.62 0.98
N SER A 320 -16.75 18.61 1.72
CA SER A 320 -16.65 18.60 3.19
C SER A 320 -15.20 18.57 3.67
N TRP A 321 -14.34 17.83 2.98
CA TRP A 321 -12.92 17.74 3.33
C TRP A 321 -12.14 19.00 2.94
N ARG A 322 -12.51 19.68 1.83
CA ARG A 322 -11.99 21.03 1.55
C ARG A 322 -12.35 22.02 2.64
N ARG A 323 -13.62 22.04 3.07
CA ARG A 323 -14.08 22.88 4.19
C ARG A 323 -13.33 22.57 5.49
N PHE A 324 -13.15 21.29 5.81
CA PHE A 324 -12.39 20.84 6.99
C PHE A 324 -10.94 21.37 7.00
N CYS A 325 -10.33 21.44 5.82
CA CYS A 325 -8.99 21.99 5.62
C CYS A 325 -8.95 23.51 5.46
N GLY A 326 -10.08 24.23 5.63
CA GLY A 326 -10.14 25.68 5.45
C GLY A 326 -9.96 26.15 3.99
N LEU A 327 -10.16 25.25 3.02
CA LEU A 327 -10.02 25.54 1.60
C LEU A 327 -11.38 25.94 0.99
N SER A 328 -11.34 26.71 -0.10
CA SER A 328 -12.53 27.09 -0.88
C SER A 328 -13.30 25.86 -1.35
N VAL A 329 -14.63 25.87 -1.23
CA VAL A 329 -15.50 24.79 -1.74
C VAL A 329 -16.13 25.26 -3.04
N PRO A 330 -15.90 24.59 -4.18
CA PRO A 330 -16.45 25.01 -5.45
C PRO A 330 -17.96 24.81 -5.49
N ASN A 331 -18.71 25.83 -5.91
CA ASN A 331 -20.15 25.76 -6.15
C ASN A 331 -20.49 25.75 -7.65
N SER A 332 -19.54 26.14 -8.49
CA SER A 332 -19.69 26.22 -9.95
C SER A 332 -18.56 25.48 -10.67
N THR A 333 -18.76 25.19 -11.96
CA THR A 333 -17.71 24.59 -12.80
C THR A 333 -16.50 25.53 -12.95
N THR A 334 -16.74 26.84 -12.96
CA THR A 334 -15.67 27.86 -13.05
C THR A 334 -14.82 27.87 -11.79
N GLU A 335 -15.42 27.90 -10.60
CA GLU A 335 -14.68 27.80 -9.33
C GLU A 335 -13.91 26.48 -9.23
N LEU A 336 -14.48 25.37 -9.70
CA LEU A 336 -13.77 24.10 -9.76
C LEU A 336 -12.57 24.19 -10.74
N ALA A 337 -12.74 24.82 -11.91
CA ALA A 337 -11.66 25.01 -12.87
C ALA A 337 -10.50 25.84 -12.30
N GLU A 338 -10.79 26.86 -11.50
CA GLU A 338 -9.79 27.66 -10.79
C GLU A 338 -9.02 26.80 -9.77
N ILE A 339 -9.71 26.00 -8.96
CA ILE A 339 -9.08 25.09 -7.99
C ILE A 339 -8.18 24.06 -8.69
N LEU A 340 -8.66 23.48 -9.79
CA LEU A 340 -7.93 22.44 -10.52
C LEU A 340 -6.85 23.01 -11.47
N GLY A 341 -6.84 24.33 -11.70
CA GLY A 341 -6.04 24.96 -12.75
C GLY A 341 -6.33 24.40 -14.15
N ASN A 342 -7.52 23.82 -14.37
CA ASN A 342 -7.83 23.09 -15.59
C ASN A 342 -9.34 23.05 -15.90
N PHE A 343 -9.76 23.90 -16.85
CA PHE A 343 -11.16 23.98 -17.27
C PHE A 343 -11.68 22.70 -17.92
N THR A 344 -10.88 22.05 -18.76
CA THR A 344 -11.26 20.80 -19.43
C THR A 344 -11.56 19.69 -18.43
N LEU A 345 -10.74 19.56 -17.39
CA LEU A 345 -10.94 18.59 -16.32
C LEU A 345 -12.18 18.94 -15.49
N ALA A 346 -12.35 20.20 -15.09
CA ALA A 346 -13.55 20.66 -14.37
C ALA A 346 -14.83 20.41 -15.17
N HIS A 347 -14.80 20.63 -16.49
CA HIS A 347 -15.93 20.35 -17.36
C HIS A 347 -16.25 18.85 -17.44
N LYS A 348 -15.24 17.96 -17.47
CA LYS A 348 -15.46 16.51 -17.37
C LYS A 348 -16.11 16.13 -16.04
N PHE A 349 -15.69 16.73 -14.92
CA PHE A 349 -16.35 16.55 -13.63
C PHE A 349 -17.82 17.00 -13.69
N GLN A 350 -18.10 18.16 -14.28
CA GLN A 350 -19.47 18.65 -14.44
C GLN A 350 -20.35 17.67 -15.24
N LEU A 351 -19.84 17.11 -16.34
CA LEU A 351 -20.57 16.13 -17.15
C LEU A 351 -20.87 14.82 -16.39
N LEU A 352 -19.97 14.38 -15.50
CA LEU A 352 -20.10 13.11 -14.80
C LEU A 352 -20.84 13.22 -13.45
N TYR A 353 -20.61 14.29 -12.70
CA TYR A 353 -21.14 14.48 -11.35
C TYR A 353 -22.31 15.46 -11.26
N GLY A 354 -22.53 16.28 -12.30
CA GLY A 354 -23.58 17.31 -12.37
C GLY A 354 -23.36 18.52 -11.46
N THR A 355 -22.67 18.36 -10.33
CA THR A 355 -22.28 19.43 -9.41
C THR A 355 -20.95 19.08 -8.72
N PRO A 356 -20.08 20.06 -8.43
CA PRO A 356 -18.86 19.82 -7.67
C PRO A 356 -19.08 19.21 -6.27
N HIS A 357 -20.28 19.36 -5.69
CA HIS A 357 -20.62 18.79 -4.38
C HIS A 357 -20.67 17.26 -4.37
N ASN A 358 -20.92 16.63 -5.52
CA ASN A 358 -21.03 15.18 -5.63
C ASN A 358 -19.69 14.49 -5.90
N ILE A 359 -18.60 15.25 -6.07
CA ILE A 359 -17.28 14.69 -6.40
C ILE A 359 -16.82 13.78 -5.25
N ASP A 360 -16.42 12.56 -5.61
CA ASP A 360 -15.81 11.61 -4.67
C ASP A 360 -14.44 12.16 -4.21
N VAL A 361 -14.17 12.13 -2.91
CA VAL A 361 -12.99 12.80 -2.34
C VAL A 361 -11.67 12.35 -2.97
N TRP A 362 -11.49 11.07 -3.28
CA TRP A 362 -10.22 10.57 -3.83
C TRP A 362 -9.88 11.25 -5.15
N VAL A 363 -10.80 11.20 -6.13
CA VAL A 363 -10.55 11.78 -7.47
C VAL A 363 -10.49 13.29 -7.45
N GLY A 364 -11.30 13.96 -6.62
CA GLY A 364 -11.22 15.40 -6.42
C GLY A 364 -9.85 15.80 -5.87
N ALA A 365 -9.38 15.10 -4.84
CA ALA A 365 -8.12 15.41 -4.16
C ALA A 365 -6.88 15.16 -5.03
N ILE A 366 -6.82 14.07 -5.82
CA ILE A 366 -5.70 13.80 -6.74
C ILE A 366 -5.73 14.69 -8.00
N SER A 367 -6.83 15.40 -8.24
CA SER A 367 -6.99 16.31 -9.38
C SER A 367 -6.49 17.72 -9.09
N GLU A 368 -6.26 18.06 -7.82
CA GLU A 368 -5.66 19.33 -7.44
C GLU A 368 -4.18 19.36 -7.86
N PRO A 369 -3.70 20.50 -8.40
CA PRO A 369 -2.30 20.64 -8.80
C PRO A 369 -1.39 20.49 -7.58
N ALA A 370 -0.24 19.82 -7.78
CA ALA A 370 0.74 19.63 -6.73
C ALA A 370 1.29 20.98 -6.22
N LEU A 371 1.52 21.06 -4.90
CA LEU A 371 2.25 22.18 -4.30
C LEU A 371 3.71 22.21 -4.77
N ASP A 372 4.32 23.39 -4.76
CA ASP A 372 5.72 23.56 -5.14
C ASP A 372 6.65 22.64 -4.35
N GLY A 373 7.51 21.91 -5.07
CA GLY A 373 8.41 20.90 -4.51
C GLY A 373 7.73 19.59 -4.06
N GLY A 374 6.41 19.58 -3.90
CA GLY A 374 5.63 18.43 -3.45
C GLY A 374 5.13 17.52 -4.60
N ARG A 375 4.28 16.56 -4.23
CA ARG A 375 3.63 15.61 -5.14
C ARG A 375 2.11 15.55 -4.98
N VAL A 376 1.56 16.38 -4.09
CA VAL A 376 0.14 16.42 -3.79
C VAL A 376 -0.37 17.85 -3.72
N GLY A 377 -1.65 18.05 -4.03
CA GLY A 377 -2.29 19.36 -3.94
C GLY A 377 -2.69 19.75 -2.51
N PRO A 378 -3.24 20.98 -2.33
CA PRO A 378 -3.55 21.55 -1.02
C PRO A 378 -4.40 20.66 -0.11
N LEU A 379 -5.45 20.02 -0.64
CA LEU A 379 -6.33 19.17 0.18
C LEU A 379 -5.58 17.96 0.73
N LEU A 380 -4.85 17.24 -0.14
CA LEU A 380 -4.07 16.09 0.27
C LEU A 380 -2.95 16.49 1.24
N ALA A 381 -2.26 17.60 1.00
CA ALA A 381 -1.23 18.09 1.91
C ALA A 381 -1.78 18.31 3.33
N CYS A 382 -2.94 18.95 3.46
CA CYS A 382 -3.63 19.13 4.74
C CYS A 382 -4.00 17.80 5.40
N LEU A 383 -4.66 16.89 4.68
CA LEU A 383 -5.14 15.62 5.25
C LEU A 383 -3.98 14.70 5.67
N LEU A 384 -2.92 14.63 4.85
CA LEU A 384 -1.73 13.84 5.14
C LEU A 384 -0.97 14.42 6.33
N ALA A 385 -0.65 15.72 6.32
CA ALA A 385 0.11 16.34 7.40
C ALA A 385 -0.64 16.26 8.74
N ARG A 386 -1.96 16.49 8.75
CA ARG A 386 -2.75 16.34 9.98
C ARG A 386 -2.68 14.92 10.54
N GLN A 387 -2.81 13.89 9.69
CA GLN A 387 -2.70 12.50 10.15
C GLN A 387 -1.30 12.20 10.68
N PHE A 388 -0.25 12.50 9.91
CA PHE A 388 1.12 12.19 10.32
C PHE A 388 1.58 13.01 11.53
N ARG A 389 1.06 14.23 11.74
CA ARG A 389 1.29 14.97 12.97
C ARG A 389 0.64 14.27 14.17
N ALA A 390 -0.62 13.84 14.03
CA ALA A 390 -1.31 13.11 15.09
C ALA A 390 -0.62 11.78 15.45
N LEU A 391 -0.12 11.06 14.44
CA LEU A 391 0.65 9.83 14.62
C LEU A 391 2.00 10.05 15.33
N ARG A 392 2.60 11.24 15.21
CA ARG A 392 3.86 11.58 15.89
C ARG A 392 3.61 12.08 17.30
N ASP A 393 2.70 13.04 17.42
CA ASP A 393 2.50 13.77 18.67
C ASP A 393 1.69 12.95 19.68
N GLY A 394 0.90 11.97 19.22
CA GLY A 394 0.10 11.06 20.06
C GLY A 394 0.71 9.67 20.31
N ASP A 395 1.98 9.43 19.94
CA ASP A 395 2.68 8.15 20.18
C ASP A 395 3.65 8.27 21.37
N ARG A 396 3.58 7.32 22.32
CA ARG A 396 4.17 7.44 23.68
C ARG A 396 5.45 6.64 23.88
#